data_AF-A0A1I7XMM9-F1
#
_entry.id   AF-A0A1I7XMM9-F1
#
_cell.length_a   1.000
_cell.length_b   1.000
_cell.length_c   1.000
_cell.angle_alpha   90.00
_cell.angle_beta   90.00
_cell.angle_gamma   90.00
#
_symmetry.space_group_name_H-M   'P 1'
#
loop_
_entity.id
_entity.type
_entity.pdbx_description
1 polymer ?
#
loop_
_entity_poly.entity_id
_entity_poly.type
_entity_poly.pdbx_seq_one_letter_code
_entity_poly.pdbx_strand_id
1 'polypeptide(L)'
;MHSYVACIGDSRAVDIILDSINQVLTLHTKFPTPFVHIGADEAFQVGVCEADKKILPVKYGNDSRKLVFDHIKTLAKNITGSHPRTQVLLWFDEFKSIPPFLVKEYGLDKLVTPVVWKYTGDLDKDLPPELWTNLSVSFSSIWGGSAFKGINS
;
A
#
# COMPACT_ATOMS: atom_id res chain seq x y z
N MET A 1 16.09 18.06 9.17
CA MET A 1 15.63 16.69 9.47
C MET A 1 15.56 15.96 8.15
N HIS A 2 16.34 14.90 7.95
CA HIS A 2 16.28 14.09 6.72
C HIS A 2 15.08 13.15 6.84
N SER A 3 14.19 13.19 5.85
CA SER A 3 13.04 12.29 5.77
C SER A 3 13.47 11.02 5.04
N TYR A 4 13.08 9.85 5.55
CA TYR A 4 13.28 8.56 4.88
C TYR A 4 12.07 8.14 4.03
N VAL A 5 11.00 8.94 4.04
CA VAL A 5 9.82 8.72 3.19
C VAL A 5 9.82 9.65 1.99
N ALA A 6 9.26 9.17 0.88
CA ALA A 6 9.00 9.98 -0.31
C ALA A 6 8.05 11.15 0.02
N CYS A 7 8.29 12.30 -0.60
CA CYS A 7 7.45 13.49 -0.45
C CYS A 7 6.24 13.37 -1.38
N ILE A 8 5.22 12.64 -0.95
CA ILE A 8 4.10 12.18 -1.80
C ILE A 8 3.09 13.28 -2.17
N GLY A 9 3.16 14.45 -1.55
CA GLY A 9 2.47 15.67 -1.97
C GLY A 9 3.09 16.33 -3.21
N ASP A 10 4.28 15.88 -3.64
CA ASP A 10 4.91 16.28 -4.89
C ASP A 10 4.58 15.26 -5.99
N SER A 11 4.00 15.70 -7.11
CA SER A 11 3.63 14.82 -8.23
C SER A 11 4.85 14.10 -8.82
N ARG A 12 6.05 14.68 -8.73
CA ARG A 12 7.29 14.06 -9.22
C ARG A 12 7.62 12.76 -8.49
N ALA A 13 7.18 12.61 -7.24
CA ALA A 13 7.33 11.34 -6.51
C ALA A 13 6.54 10.22 -7.19
N VAL A 14 5.31 10.51 -7.65
CA VAL A 14 4.50 9.56 -8.41
C VAL A 14 5.21 9.19 -9.72
N ASP A 15 5.72 10.17 -10.46
CA ASP A 15 6.39 9.94 -11.74
C ASP A 15 7.59 9.00 -11.61
N ILE A 16 8.47 9.25 -10.63
CA ILE A 16 9.68 8.44 -10.40
C ILE A 16 9.33 7.01 -9.94
N ILE A 17 8.32 6.86 -9.06
CA ILE A 17 7.87 5.55 -8.60
C ILE A 17 7.28 4.76 -9.76
N LEU A 18 6.40 5.38 -10.57
CA LEU A 18 5.78 4.73 -11.72
C LEU A 18 6.81 4.36 -12.78
N ASP A 19 7.78 5.23 -13.06
CA ASP A 19 8.87 4.91 -13.98
C ASP A 19 9.66 3.68 -13.51
N SER A 20 10.03 3.64 -12.23
CA SER A 20 10.74 2.50 -11.64
C SER A 20 9.94 1.19 -11.74
N ILE A 21 8.65 1.24 -11.38
CA ILE A 21 7.76 0.07 -11.47
C ILE A 21 7.59 -0.36 -12.92
N ASN A 22 7.39 0.58 -13.85
CA ASN A 22 7.21 0.28 -15.26
C ASN A 22 8.46 -0.35 -15.87
N GLN A 23 9.65 0.11 -15.50
CA GLN A 23 10.90 -0.52 -15.94
C GLN A 23 10.96 -1.98 -15.46
N VAL A 24 10.68 -2.25 -14.19
CA VAL A 24 10.68 -3.62 -13.64
C VAL A 24 9.64 -4.49 -14.34
N LEU A 25 8.40 -4.03 -14.48
CA LEU A 25 7.33 -4.81 -15.13
C LEU A 25 7.61 -5.03 -16.62
N THR A 26 8.20 -4.04 -17.31
CA THR A 26 8.58 -4.16 -18.73
C THR A 26 9.67 -5.21 -18.92
N LEU A 27 10.67 -5.26 -18.04
CA LEU A 27 11.72 -6.29 -18.06
C LEU A 27 11.15 -7.70 -17.89
N HIS A 28 10.07 -7.83 -17.11
CA HIS A 28 9.43 -9.11 -16.85
C HIS A 28 8.32 -9.47 -17.84
N THR A 29 8.09 -8.70 -18.92
CA THR A 29 7.04 -8.95 -19.93
C THR A 29 7.04 -10.35 -20.55
N LYS A 30 8.20 -11.03 -20.57
CA LYS A 30 8.34 -12.40 -21.07
C LYS A 30 7.73 -13.45 -20.13
N PHE A 31 7.45 -13.09 -18.89
CA PHE A 31 6.83 -13.95 -17.89
C PHE A 31 5.54 -13.30 -17.37
N PRO A 32 4.51 -14.08 -17.02
CA PRO A 32 3.36 -13.51 -16.35
C PRO A 32 3.79 -12.89 -15.01
N THR A 33 3.64 -11.57 -14.88
CA THR A 33 3.78 -10.86 -13.60
C THR A 33 2.40 -10.40 -13.12
N PRO A 34 1.60 -11.33 -12.55
CA PRO A 34 0.23 -11.03 -12.14
C PRO A 34 0.14 -10.12 -10.91
N PHE A 35 1.24 -9.93 -10.18
CA PHE A 35 1.27 -9.13 -8.96
C PHE A 35 2.50 -8.23 -8.91
N VAL A 36 2.33 -7.03 -8.36
CA VAL A 36 3.41 -6.15 -7.94
C VAL A 36 3.14 -5.68 -6.52
N HIS A 37 4.12 -5.81 -5.64
CA HIS A 37 4.01 -5.36 -4.26
C HIS A 37 4.68 -3.99 -4.11
N ILE A 38 3.92 -2.97 -3.70
CA ILE A 38 4.43 -1.59 -3.58
C ILE A 38 4.88 -1.22 -2.15
N GLY A 39 4.75 -2.15 -1.20
CA GLY A 39 5.19 -1.96 0.18
C GLY A 39 4.22 -1.05 0.93
N ALA A 40 4.64 0.19 1.15
CA ALA A 40 3.99 1.25 1.91
C ALA A 40 3.97 1.05 3.45
N ASP A 41 4.81 0.17 4.00
CA ASP A 41 4.99 0.05 5.44
C ASP A 41 5.85 1.17 6.03
N GLU A 42 5.69 1.41 7.34
CA GLU A 42 6.56 2.27 8.16
C GLU A 42 6.69 3.72 7.67
N ALA A 43 5.65 4.25 7.00
CA ALA A 43 5.61 5.61 6.48
C ALA A 43 5.37 6.69 7.56
N PHE A 44 6.13 6.65 8.66
CA PHE A 44 5.91 7.47 9.87
C PHE A 44 6.14 8.98 9.68
N GLN A 45 6.80 9.39 8.59
CA GLN A 45 7.24 10.77 8.34
C GLN A 45 6.42 11.50 7.26
N VAL A 46 5.30 10.95 6.81
CA VAL A 46 4.40 11.62 5.86
C VAL A 46 3.86 12.91 6.49
N GLY A 47 3.88 14.02 5.75
CA GLY A 47 3.49 15.33 6.25
C GLY A 47 4.64 16.23 6.73
N VAL A 48 5.88 15.73 6.71
CA VAL A 48 7.06 16.48 7.19
C VAL A 48 7.72 17.30 6.09
N CYS A 49 7.68 16.84 4.84
CA CYS A 49 8.29 17.58 3.72
C CYS A 49 7.46 18.78 3.28
N GLU A 50 8.08 19.73 2.58
CA GLU A 50 7.43 20.98 2.20
C GLU A 50 6.26 20.82 1.23
N ALA A 51 6.28 19.83 0.33
CA ALA A 51 5.14 19.60 -0.57
C ALA A 51 3.92 19.05 0.21
N ASP A 52 4.14 18.09 1.11
CA ASP A 52 3.08 17.55 1.96
C ASP A 52 2.46 18.64 2.84
N LYS A 53 3.30 19.47 3.50
CA LYS A 53 2.82 20.59 4.33
C LYS A 53 1.96 21.59 3.58
N LYS A 54 2.22 21.80 2.28
CA LYS A 54 1.42 22.70 1.44
C LYS A 54 0.05 22.10 1.10
N ILE A 55 -0.02 20.79 0.82
CA ILE A 55 -1.25 20.16 0.32
C ILE A 55 -2.17 19.64 1.43
N LEU A 56 -1.61 19.22 2.57
CA LEU A 56 -2.35 18.67 3.70
C LEU A 56 -3.51 19.58 4.19
N PRO A 57 -3.28 20.86 4.52
CA PRO A 57 -4.34 21.74 5.01
C PRO A 57 -5.38 22.07 3.92
N VAL A 58 -4.98 22.07 2.64
CA VAL A 58 -5.82 22.52 1.53
C VAL A 58 -6.72 21.41 1.00
N LYS A 59 -6.20 20.18 0.87
CA LYS A 59 -6.90 19.06 0.20
C LYS A 59 -7.35 17.96 1.15
N TYR A 60 -6.65 17.78 2.27
CA TYR A 60 -6.82 16.61 3.13
C TYR A 60 -7.25 16.96 4.56
N GLY A 61 -7.48 18.24 4.88
CA GLY A 61 -7.90 18.65 6.22
C GLY A 61 -6.86 18.32 7.30
N ASN A 62 -5.58 18.37 6.95
CA ASN A 62 -4.45 17.93 7.78
C ASN A 62 -4.42 16.43 8.14
N ASP A 63 -5.19 15.60 7.44
CA ASP A 63 -5.15 14.15 7.60
C ASP A 63 -4.11 13.53 6.66
N SER A 64 -2.97 13.11 7.21
CA SER A 64 -1.90 12.48 6.45
C SER A 64 -2.29 11.12 5.87
N ARG A 65 -3.23 10.39 6.48
CA ARG A 65 -3.72 9.11 5.94
C ARG A 65 -4.46 9.32 4.63
N LYS A 66 -5.27 10.38 4.52
CA LYS A 66 -5.93 10.73 3.26
C LYS A 66 -4.94 11.04 2.14
N LEU A 67 -3.84 11.73 2.46
CA LEU A 67 -2.75 11.96 1.50
C LEU A 67 -2.12 10.63 1.03
N VAL A 68 -1.81 9.72 1.96
CA VAL A 68 -1.28 8.38 1.62
C VAL A 68 -2.26 7.59 0.76
N PHE A 69 -3.55 7.60 1.09
CA PHE A 69 -4.56 6.85 0.35
C PHE A 69 -4.77 7.38 -1.06
N ASP A 70 -4.75 8.70 -1.25
CA ASP A 70 -4.80 9.29 -2.58
C ASP A 70 -3.56 8.95 -3.41
N HIS A 71 -2.39 8.89 -2.76
CA HIS A 71 -1.14 8.48 -3.38
C HIS A 71 -1.20 7.00 -3.83
N ILE A 72 -1.58 6.08 -2.94
CA ILE A 72 -1.74 4.65 -3.25
C ILE A 72 -2.77 4.45 -4.37
N LYS A 73 -3.91 5.12 -4.29
CA LYS A 73 -4.95 5.10 -5.34
C LYS A 73 -4.38 5.54 -6.68
N THR A 74 -3.60 6.62 -6.70
CA THR A 74 -2.97 7.16 -7.91
C THR A 74 -1.99 6.16 -8.49
N LEU A 75 -1.10 5.58 -7.68
CA LEU A 75 -0.17 4.55 -8.14
C LEU A 75 -0.91 3.33 -8.68
N ALA A 76 -1.86 2.78 -7.92
CA ALA A 76 -2.59 1.57 -8.30
C ALA A 76 -3.36 1.75 -9.62
N LYS A 77 -4.00 2.90 -9.83
CA LYS A 77 -4.68 3.22 -11.09
C LYS A 77 -3.71 3.30 -12.27
N ASN A 78 -2.54 3.93 -12.10
CA ASN A 78 -1.56 4.05 -13.18
C ASN A 78 -0.90 2.71 -13.52
N ILE A 79 -0.57 1.91 -12.51
CA ILE A 79 -0.01 0.57 -12.67
C ILE A 79 -1.00 -0.32 -13.42
N THR A 80 -2.25 -0.41 -12.94
CA THR A 80 -3.28 -1.27 -13.58
C THR A 80 -3.73 -0.73 -14.94
N GLY A 81 -3.67 0.58 -15.17
CA GLY A 81 -3.90 1.16 -16.49
C GLY A 81 -2.82 0.78 -17.52
N SER A 82 -1.55 0.75 -17.08
CA SER A 82 -0.41 0.40 -17.94
C SER A 82 -0.22 -1.12 -18.08
N HIS A 83 -0.56 -1.87 -17.03
CA HIS A 83 -0.43 -3.32 -16.92
C HIS A 83 -1.75 -3.95 -16.44
N PRO A 84 -2.77 -4.10 -17.31
CA PRO A 84 -4.13 -4.51 -16.91
C PRO A 84 -4.25 -5.92 -16.30
N ARG A 85 -3.22 -6.75 -16.46
CA ARG A 85 -3.17 -8.10 -15.87
C ARG A 85 -2.39 -8.17 -14.56
N THR A 86 -1.91 -7.03 -14.05
CA THR A 86 -1.13 -6.93 -12.82
C THR A 86 -2.00 -6.32 -11.72
N GLN A 87 -2.10 -7.03 -10.61
CA GLN A 87 -2.77 -6.60 -9.39
C GLN A 87 -1.75 -6.01 -8.41
N VAL A 88 -2.15 -4.98 -7.67
CA VAL A 88 -1.27 -4.27 -6.73
C VAL A 88 -1.45 -4.84 -5.33
N LEU A 89 -0.35 -5.27 -4.74
CA LEU A 89 -0.27 -5.72 -3.36
C LEU A 89 0.36 -4.62 -2.49
N LEU A 90 -0.08 -4.49 -1.24
CA LEU A 90 0.57 -3.64 -0.23
C LEU A 90 0.50 -4.27 1.15
N TRP A 91 1.31 -3.78 2.07
CA TRP A 91 1.24 -4.22 3.46
C TRP A 91 -0.06 -3.75 4.14
N PHE A 92 -0.66 -4.63 4.93
CA PHE A 92 -1.87 -4.34 5.70
C PHE A 92 -1.66 -3.22 6.74
N ASP A 93 -0.43 -2.95 7.17
CA ASP A 93 -0.06 -1.90 8.13
C ASP A 93 -0.69 -0.54 7.82
N GLU A 94 -0.88 -0.21 6.55
CA GLU A 94 -1.50 1.03 6.11
C GLU A 94 -3.00 1.13 6.38
N PHE A 95 -3.66 0.01 6.62
CA PHE A 95 -5.09 -0.05 6.94
C PHE A 95 -5.37 -0.26 8.43
N LYS A 96 -4.33 -0.39 9.27
CA LYS A 96 -4.49 -0.54 10.71
C LYS A 96 -5.19 0.70 11.29
N SER A 97 -6.27 0.45 12.05
CA SER A 97 -7.08 1.48 12.72
C SER A 97 -7.79 2.46 11.77
N ILE A 98 -7.97 2.09 10.49
CA ILE A 98 -8.66 2.92 9.51
C ILE A 98 -10.14 2.53 9.42
N PRO A 99 -11.07 3.51 9.42
CA PRO A 99 -12.47 3.23 9.18
C PRO A 99 -12.72 2.60 7.78
N PRO A 100 -13.49 1.50 7.69
CA PRO A 100 -13.80 0.85 6.41
C PRO A 100 -14.39 1.77 5.34
N PHE A 101 -15.14 2.81 5.73
CA PHE A 101 -15.71 3.76 4.78
C PHE A 101 -14.62 4.54 4.02
N LEU A 102 -13.50 4.85 4.67
CA LEU A 102 -12.41 5.63 4.06
C LEU A 102 -11.68 4.79 3.01
N VAL A 103 -11.51 3.49 3.24
CA VAL A 103 -10.96 2.55 2.25
C VAL A 103 -11.80 2.57 0.97
N LYS A 104 -13.14 2.52 1.11
CA LYS A 104 -14.10 2.57 -0.01
C LYS A 104 -14.16 3.94 -0.68
N GLU A 105 -14.08 5.04 0.09
CA GLU A 105 -14.07 6.41 -0.44
C GLU A 105 -12.91 6.62 -1.44
N TYR A 106 -11.75 6.05 -1.14
CA TYR A 106 -10.59 6.10 -2.03
C TYR A 106 -10.57 4.97 -3.08
N GLY A 107 -11.52 4.02 -3.00
CA GLY A 107 -11.62 2.87 -3.91
C GLY A 107 -10.53 1.82 -3.71
N LEU A 108 -9.85 1.84 -2.56
CA LEU A 108 -8.73 0.94 -2.27
C LEU A 108 -9.20 -0.51 -2.09
N ASP A 109 -10.47 -0.71 -1.73
CA ASP A 109 -11.12 -2.02 -1.69
C ASP A 109 -11.02 -2.81 -3.01
N LYS A 110 -10.91 -2.09 -4.13
CA LYS A 110 -10.86 -2.67 -5.49
C LYS A 110 -9.52 -2.50 -6.18
N LEU A 111 -8.75 -1.49 -5.79
CA LEU A 111 -7.51 -1.14 -6.47
C LEU A 111 -6.31 -1.94 -5.96
N VAL A 112 -6.38 -2.44 -4.73
CA VAL A 112 -5.24 -3.08 -4.07
C VAL A 112 -5.66 -4.31 -3.26
N THR A 113 -4.68 -5.17 -2.95
CA THR A 113 -4.87 -6.33 -2.09
C THR A 113 -3.90 -6.27 -0.90
N PRO A 114 -4.43 -6.20 0.33
CA PRO A 114 -3.59 -6.16 1.51
C PRO A 114 -2.90 -7.50 1.75
N VAL A 115 -1.64 -7.42 2.16
CA VAL A 115 -0.83 -8.54 2.64
C VAL A 115 -0.68 -8.39 4.14
N VAL A 116 -1.29 -9.31 4.88
CA VAL A 116 -1.15 -9.43 6.33
C VAL A 116 0.07 -10.28 6.63
N TRP A 117 0.94 -9.81 7.51
CA TRP A 117 2.17 -10.53 7.83
C TRP A 117 2.43 -10.53 9.34
N LYS A 118 3.16 -11.56 9.78
CA LYS A 118 3.69 -11.68 11.14
C LYS A 118 4.90 -12.61 11.11
N TYR A 119 5.89 -12.34 11.96
CA TYR A 119 7.03 -13.25 12.18
C TYR A 119 6.60 -14.51 12.94
N THR A 120 5.79 -15.35 12.29
CA THR A 120 5.30 -16.63 12.79
C THR A 120 5.30 -17.68 11.68
N GLY A 121 5.40 -18.96 12.07
CA GLY A 121 5.27 -20.09 11.16
C GLY A 121 3.82 -20.40 10.82
N ASP A 122 2.87 -19.92 11.63
CA ASP A 122 1.44 -20.17 11.49
C ASP A 122 0.65 -18.89 11.82
N LEU A 123 0.18 -18.20 10.78
CA LEU A 123 -0.55 -16.94 10.93
C LEU A 123 -1.89 -17.13 11.63
N ASP A 124 -2.58 -18.24 11.39
CA ASP A 124 -3.94 -18.46 11.93
C ASP A 124 -3.92 -18.77 13.42
N LYS A 125 -2.83 -19.37 13.93
CA LYS A 125 -2.62 -19.54 15.37
C LYS A 125 -2.32 -18.22 16.08
N ASP A 126 -1.58 -17.35 15.41
CA ASP A 126 -0.96 -16.20 16.07
C ASP A 126 -1.65 -14.87 15.81
N LEU A 127 -2.52 -14.80 14.80
CA LEU A 127 -3.38 -13.64 14.54
C LEU A 127 -4.80 -13.94 15.03
N PRO A 128 -5.48 -12.94 15.61
CA PRO A 128 -6.86 -13.13 16.04
C PRO A 128 -7.75 -13.41 14.81
N PRO A 129 -8.62 -14.43 14.83
CA PRO A 129 -9.51 -14.75 13.71
C PRO A 129 -10.36 -13.56 13.24
N GLU A 130 -10.74 -12.68 14.17
CA GLU A 130 -11.49 -11.46 13.91
C GLU A 130 -10.79 -10.51 12.92
N LEU A 131 -9.46 -10.54 12.83
CA LEU A 131 -8.69 -9.75 11.87
C LEU A 131 -9.12 -10.05 10.44
N TRP A 132 -9.20 -11.34 10.09
CA TRP A 132 -9.59 -11.78 8.76
C TRP A 132 -11.04 -11.40 8.44
N THR A 133 -11.95 -11.59 9.40
CA THR A 133 -13.36 -11.19 9.29
C THR A 133 -13.47 -9.69 9.03
N ASN A 134 -12.79 -8.85 9.83
CA ASN A 134 -12.83 -7.40 9.69
C ASN A 134 -12.28 -6.93 8.33
N LEU A 135 -11.21 -7.58 7.85
CA LEU A 135 -10.64 -7.26 6.55
C LEU A 135 -11.57 -7.63 5.39
N SER A 136 -12.26 -8.77 5.49
CA SER A 136 -13.20 -9.24 4.46
C SER A 136 -14.41 -8.31 4.26
N VAL A 137 -14.73 -7.46 5.25
CA VAL A 137 -15.77 -6.41 5.12
C VAL A 137 -15.38 -5.37 4.05
N SER A 138 -14.08 -5.13 3.89
CA SER A 138 -13.55 -4.10 3.01
C SER A 138 -12.92 -4.66 1.73
N PHE A 139 -12.22 -5.79 1.80
CA PHE A 139 -11.45 -6.32 0.67
C PHE A 139 -11.96 -7.68 0.21
N SER A 140 -12.07 -7.87 -1.10
CA SER A 140 -12.51 -9.14 -1.70
C SER A 140 -11.44 -10.24 -1.66
N SER A 141 -10.18 -9.87 -1.44
CA SER A 141 -9.04 -10.79 -1.36
C SER A 141 -8.00 -10.22 -0.43
N ILE A 142 -7.33 -11.08 0.33
CA ILE A 142 -6.30 -10.75 1.31
C ILE A 142 -5.22 -11.84 1.20
N TRP A 143 -3.96 -11.46 1.34
CA TRP A 143 -2.83 -12.39 1.31
C TRP A 143 -2.19 -12.50 2.70
N GLY A 144 -1.63 -13.66 3.02
CA GLY A 144 -0.89 -13.92 4.26
C GLY A 144 0.60 -14.14 3.98
N GLY A 145 1.49 -13.42 4.67
CA GLY A 145 2.94 -13.62 4.64
C GLY A 145 3.45 -14.14 5.99
N SER A 146 3.78 -15.43 6.06
CA SER A 146 4.42 -16.06 7.23
C SER A 146 5.93 -16.10 7.08
N ALA A 147 6.66 -16.23 8.19
CA ALA A 147 8.12 -16.33 8.19
C ALA A 147 8.54 -17.77 8.49
N PHE A 148 8.72 -18.62 7.47
CA PHE A 148 9.05 -20.03 7.69
C PHE A 148 10.53 -20.28 8.10
N LYS A 149 11.45 -19.37 7.79
CA LYS A 149 12.87 -19.44 8.21
C LYS A 149 13.25 -18.17 8.97
N GLY A 150 13.69 -18.32 10.23
CA GLY A 150 14.14 -17.22 11.10
C GLY A 150 13.38 -17.10 12.42
N ILE A 151 12.41 -17.96 12.69
CA ILE A 151 11.74 -18.02 13.98
C ILE A 151 12.53 -18.96 14.88
N ASN A 152 13.22 -18.35 15.84
CA ASN A 152 14.09 -18.93 16.86
C ASN A 152 15.48 -19.37 16.38
N SER A 153 16.45 -18.48 16.57
CA SER A 153 17.76 -18.86 17.13
C SER A 153 17.80 -18.39 18.58
#